data_AF-A0A4S0UG86-F1
#
_entry.id   AF-A0A4S0UG86-F1
#
_cell.length_a   1.000
_cell.length_b   1.000
_cell.length_c   1.000
_cell.angle_alpha   90.00
_cell.angle_beta   90.00
_cell.angle_gamma   90.00
#
_symmetry.space_group_name_H-M   'P 1'
#
loop_
_entity.id
_entity.type
_entity.pdbx_description
1 polymer ?
#
loop_
_entity_poly.entity_id
_entity_poly.type
_entity_poly.pdbx_seq_one_letter_code
_entity_poly.pdbx_strand_id
1 'polypeptide(L)'
;SVVHAPFLEWRNYPLQAELTRKAPADWSVMVCNDAFAFANAELAASATAKAGSMLVVLLAEGIGGAIIDDGRVVMGGHGYSGEIGHTIVSAG
;
A
#
# COMPACT_ATOMS: atom_id res chain seq x y z
N SER A 1 -8.74 -0.88 8.57
CA SER A 1 -9.90 -1.19 7.72
C SER A 1 -9.61 -0.76 6.29
N VAL A 2 -10.29 -1.33 5.30
CA VAL A 2 -10.24 -0.85 3.91
C VAL A 2 -11.24 0.29 3.80
N VAL A 3 -10.77 1.52 3.60
CA VAL A 3 -11.64 2.70 3.52
C VAL A 3 -12.49 2.66 2.27
N HIS A 4 -11.87 2.38 1.12
CA HIS A 4 -12.55 2.32 -0.16
C HIS A 4 -11.84 1.34 -1.10
N ALA A 5 -12.58 0.40 -1.67
CA ALA A 5 -12.11 -0.47 -2.75
C ALA A 5 -13.26 -0.67 -3.76
N PRO A 6 -13.34 0.16 -4.82
CA PRO A 6 -14.49 0.19 -5.74
C PRO A 6 -14.76 -1.14 -6.44
N PHE A 7 -13.71 -1.84 -6.90
CA PHE A 7 -13.85 -3.12 -7.62
C PHE A 7 -14.41 -4.25 -6.74
N LEU A 8 -14.30 -4.12 -5.42
CA LEU A 8 -14.85 -5.06 -4.45
C LEU A 8 -16.16 -4.55 -3.82
N GLU A 9 -16.62 -3.36 -4.23
CA GLU A 9 -17.76 -2.66 -3.64
C GLU A 9 -17.64 -2.44 -2.13
N TRP A 10 -16.40 -2.32 -1.63
CA TRP A 10 -16.13 -2.16 -0.20
C TRP A 10 -16.04 -0.69 0.19
N ARG A 11 -16.70 -0.36 1.31
CA ARG A 11 -16.57 0.91 2.02
C ARG A 11 -16.43 0.66 3.51
N ASN A 12 -15.40 1.24 4.12
CA ASN A 12 -15.08 1.06 5.54
C ASN A 12 -15.07 -0.42 5.99
N TYR A 13 -14.67 -1.32 5.09
CA TYR A 13 -14.74 -2.76 5.34
C TYR A 13 -13.66 -3.19 6.34
N PRO A 14 -14.00 -3.93 7.41
CA PRO A 14 -13.07 -4.25 8.50
C PRO A 14 -12.14 -5.43 8.15
N LEU A 15 -11.54 -5.45 6.95
CA LEU A 15 -10.75 -6.59 6.43
C LEU A 15 -9.72 -7.11 7.43
N GLN A 16 -8.92 -6.22 8.03
CA GLN A 16 -7.87 -6.62 8.97
C GLN A 16 -8.44 -7.35 10.18
N ALA A 17 -9.57 -6.90 10.72
CA ALA A 17 -10.21 -7.55 11.88
C ALA A 17 -10.78 -8.92 11.49
N GLU A 18 -11.41 -9.02 10.31
CA GLU A 18 -11.93 -10.28 9.78
C GLU A 18 -10.82 -11.31 9.53
N LEU A 19 -9.69 -10.88 8.97
CA LEU A 19 -8.53 -11.74 8.74
C LEU A 19 -7.85 -12.13 10.05
N THR A 20 -7.68 -11.19 10.98
CA THR A 20 -7.07 -11.47 12.31
C THR A 20 -7.87 -12.52 13.08
N ARG A 21 -9.21 -12.47 13.01
CA ARG A 21 -10.08 -13.44 13.68
C ARG A 21 -9.92 -14.88 13.14
N LYS A 22 -9.53 -15.00 11.87
CA LYS A 22 -9.39 -16.29 11.17
C LYS A 22 -7.95 -16.80 11.15
N ALA A 23 -6.98 -15.92 11.41
CA ALA A 23 -5.57 -16.26 11.45
C ALA A 23 -5.22 -16.99 12.76
N PRO A 24 -4.14 -17.80 12.78
CA PRO A 24 -3.54 -18.30 14.01
C PRO A 24 -3.24 -17.17 15.00
N ALA A 25 -3.37 -17.45 16.30
CA ALA A 25 -3.26 -16.44 17.36
C ALA A 25 -1.86 -15.80 17.44
N ASP A 26 -0.84 -16.47 16.94
CA ASP A 26 0.55 -16.03 16.90
C ASP A 26 0.90 -15.20 15.64
N TRP A 27 -0.04 -15.03 14.70
CA TRP A 27 0.19 -14.31 13.46
C TRP A 27 -0.22 -12.83 13.56
N SER A 28 0.67 -11.93 13.15
CA SER A 28 0.35 -10.52 12.94
C SER A 28 -0.23 -10.30 11.55
N VAL A 29 -1.42 -9.72 11.45
CA VAL A 29 -2.05 -9.38 10.16
C VAL A 29 -1.93 -7.88 9.90
N MET A 30 -1.33 -7.53 8.76
CA MET A 30 -1.30 -6.17 8.21
C MET A 30 -2.13 -6.14 6.92
N VAL A 31 -2.87 -5.04 6.71
CA VAL A 31 -3.57 -4.75 5.46
C VAL A 31 -3.01 -3.45 4.90
N CYS A 32 -2.65 -3.45 3.63
CA CYS A 32 -2.12 -2.30 2.89
C CYS A 32 -2.63 -2.34 1.45
N ASN A 33 -2.40 -1.27 0.68
CA ASN A 33 -2.65 -1.28 -0.77
C ASN A 33 -1.61 -2.16 -1.50
N ASP A 34 -1.91 -2.50 -2.75
CA ASP A 34 -1.09 -3.37 -3.60
C ASP A 34 0.29 -2.78 -3.91
N ALA A 35 0.39 -1.47 -4.18
CA ALA A 35 1.65 -0.79 -4.43
C ALA A 35 2.57 -0.82 -3.20
N PHE A 36 2.01 -0.68 -2.00
CA PHE A 36 2.73 -0.78 -0.74
C PHE A 36 3.23 -2.22 -0.52
N ALA A 37 2.40 -3.22 -0.78
CA ALA A 37 2.79 -4.63 -0.71
C ALA A 37 3.92 -4.94 -1.71
N PHE A 38 3.82 -4.45 -2.94
CA PHE A 38 4.83 -4.63 -3.98
C PHE A 38 6.16 -3.95 -3.59
N ALA A 39 6.12 -2.72 -3.07
CA ALA A 39 7.31 -2.02 -2.61
C ALA A 39 8.06 -2.77 -1.49
N ASN A 40 7.34 -3.41 -0.56
CA ASN A 40 7.96 -4.26 0.46
C ASN A 40 8.57 -5.53 -0.14
N ALA A 41 7.92 -6.14 -1.12
CA ALA A 41 8.44 -7.30 -1.82
C ALA A 41 9.74 -6.97 -2.57
N GLU A 42 9.79 -5.83 -3.27
CA GLU A 42 10.99 -5.34 -3.95
C GLU A 42 12.14 -5.06 -2.98
N LEU A 43 11.86 -4.44 -1.82
CA LEU A 43 12.86 -4.23 -0.76
C LEU A 43 13.43 -5.54 -0.20
N ALA A 44 12.60 -6.56 -0.08
CA ALA A 44 13.02 -7.87 0.39
C ALA A 44 13.86 -8.62 -0.66
N ALA A 45 13.54 -8.44 -1.95
CA ALA A 45 14.21 -9.11 -3.05
C ALA A 45 15.53 -8.45 -3.48
N SER A 46 15.65 -7.12 -3.34
CA SER A 46 16.78 -6.36 -3.88
C SER A 46 17.58 -5.58 -2.83
N ALA A 47 18.91 -5.77 -2.85
CA ALA A 47 19.84 -4.99 -2.04
C ALA A 47 20.01 -3.53 -2.53
N THR A 48 19.63 -3.23 -3.77
CA THR A 48 19.80 -1.88 -4.37
C THR A 48 18.81 -0.86 -3.83
N ALA A 49 17.73 -1.30 -3.20
CA ALA A 49 16.68 -0.44 -2.67
C ALA A 49 17.02 0.22 -1.32
N LYS A 50 18.27 0.08 -0.85
CA LYS A 50 18.69 0.46 0.51
C LYS A 50 19.29 1.86 0.65
N ALA A 51 19.54 2.57 -0.46
CA ALA A 51 20.09 3.93 -0.43
C ALA A 51 19.24 4.89 -1.28
N GLY A 52 18.76 5.96 -0.65
CA GLY A 52 17.99 7.02 -1.31
C GLY A 52 16.48 6.78 -1.37
N SER A 53 15.80 7.66 -2.10
CA SER A 53 14.34 7.65 -2.23
C SER A 53 13.90 7.14 -3.61
N MET A 54 12.87 6.31 -3.64
CA MET A 54 12.27 5.78 -4.86
C MET A 54 10.75 5.90 -4.81
N LEU A 55 10.15 6.11 -5.98
CA LEU A 55 8.70 5.99 -6.18
C LEU A 55 8.41 4.72 -6.97
N VAL A 56 7.67 3.82 -6.35
CA VAL A 56 7.06 2.67 -7.02
C VAL A 56 5.73 3.13 -7.62
N VAL A 57 5.53 2.89 -8.91
CA VAL A 57 4.28 3.16 -9.62
C VAL A 57 3.76 1.86 -10.19
N LEU A 58 2.56 1.47 -9.79
CA LEU A 58 1.83 0.36 -10.40
C LEU A 58 0.85 0.93 -11.43
N LEU A 59 0.99 0.48 -12.67
CA LEU A 59 0.10 0.82 -13.79
C LEU A 59 -0.68 -0.43 -14.17
N ALA A 60 -1.97 -0.45 -13.86
CA ALA A 60 -2.88 -1.56 -14.13
C ALA A 60 -4.25 -1.01 -14.55
N GLU A 61 -5.36 -1.55 -14.02
CA GLU A 61 -6.70 -0.99 -14.17
C GLU A 61 -6.82 0.42 -13.55
N GLY A 62 -5.90 0.78 -12.66
CA GLY A 62 -5.73 2.11 -12.10
C GLY A 62 -4.25 2.50 -11.94
N ILE A 63 -4.00 3.60 -11.22
CA ILE A 63 -2.66 4.05 -10.86
C ILE A 63 -2.49 3.91 -9.35
N GLY A 64 -1.61 3.01 -8.93
CA GLY A 64 -1.18 2.85 -7.53
C GLY A 64 0.24 3.37 -7.33
N GLY A 65 0.58 3.74 -6.09
CA GLY A 65 1.94 4.16 -5.78
C GLY A 65 2.37 3.88 -4.35
N ALA A 66 3.68 3.78 -4.17
CA ALA A 66 4.32 3.66 -2.86
C ALA A 66 5.68 4.35 -2.89
N ILE A 67 6.05 4.99 -1.78
CA ILE A 67 7.32 5.68 -1.65
C ILE A 67 8.24 4.81 -0.80
N ILE A 68 9.45 4.55 -1.29
CA ILE A 68 10.53 3.96 -0.51
C ILE A 68 11.50 5.09 -0.18
N ASP A 69 11.90 5.20 1.07
CA ASP A 69 12.89 6.16 1.53
C ASP A 69 13.85 5.47 2.50
N ASP A 70 15.15 5.53 2.19
CA ASP A 70 16.22 4.89 2.96
C ASP A 70 15.91 3.43 3.35
N GLY A 71 15.51 2.65 2.35
CA GLY A 71 15.22 1.21 2.51
C GLY A 71 13.95 0.90 3.29
N ARG A 72 13.03 1.86 3.45
CA ARG A 72 11.74 1.67 4.12
C ARG A 72 10.60 2.16 3.25
N VAL A 73 9.51 1.39 3.17
CA VAL A 73 8.28 1.89 2.57
C VAL A 73 7.65 2.90 3.53
N VAL A 74 7.48 4.14 3.06
CA VAL A 74 6.83 5.21 3.79
C VAL A 74 5.35 4.84 3.95
N MET A 75 4.82 4.96 5.17
CA MET A 75 3.39 4.75 5.49
C MET A 75 2.57 6.04 5.44
N GLY A 76 3.22 7.19 5.70
CA GLY A 76 2.53 8.46 5.95
C GLY A 76 1.76 8.48 7.28
N GLY A 77 1.17 9.63 7.64
CA GLY A 77 0.52 9.82 8.95
C GLY A 77 -0.75 8.98 9.16
N HIS A 78 -1.37 8.51 8.08
CA HIS A 78 -2.63 7.75 8.12
C HIS A 78 -2.58 6.41 7.36
N GLY A 79 -1.39 6.00 6.86
CA GLY A 79 -1.26 4.77 6.09
C GLY A 79 -1.64 4.86 4.60
N TYR A 80 -1.74 6.08 4.05
CA TYR A 80 -2.15 6.35 2.66
C TYR A 80 -1.08 7.12 1.87
N SER A 81 0.20 7.01 2.23
CA SER A 81 1.25 7.61 1.39
C SER A 81 1.36 6.87 0.06
N GLY A 82 1.63 7.62 -1.01
CA GLY A 82 1.79 7.04 -2.33
C GLY A 82 0.50 6.91 -3.14
N GLU A 83 -0.64 7.43 -2.66
CA GLU A 83 -1.93 7.50 -3.38
C GLU A 83 -1.91 8.53 -4.54
N ILE A 84 -0.88 8.44 -5.39
CA ILE A 84 -0.61 9.38 -6.49
C ILE A 84 -1.69 9.35 -7.57
N GLY A 85 -2.39 8.22 -7.72
CA GLY A 85 -3.52 8.06 -8.65
C GLY A 85 -4.72 8.97 -8.31
N HIS A 86 -4.76 9.54 -7.11
CA HIS A 86 -5.78 10.50 -6.69
C HIS A 86 -5.34 11.96 -6.82
N THR A 87 -4.17 12.23 -7.40
CA THR A 87 -3.70 13.60 -7.67
C THR A 87 -4.52 14.24 -8.78
N ILE A 88 -4.99 15.47 -8.57
CA ILE A 88 -5.68 16.24 -9.61
C ILE A 88 -4.64 16.66 -10.67
N VAL A 89 -4.74 16.09 -11.86
CA VAL A 89 -3.85 16.40 -12.99
C VAL A 89 -4.38 17.50 -13.92
N SER A 90 -5.68 17.76 -13.86
CA SER A 90 -6.33 18.86 -14.57
C SER A 90 -7.53 19.30 -13.75
N ALA A 91 -7.61 20.60 -13.44
CA ALA A 91 -8.80 21.22 -12.89
C ALA A 91 -9.58 21.81 -14.07
N GLY A 92 -10.79 21.31 -14.29
CA GLY A 92 -11.75 21.93 -15.20
C GLY A 92 -12.20 23.30 -14.71
#